data_AF-A0A972IIF2-F1
#
_entry.id   AF-A0A972IIF2-F1
#
_cell.length_a   1.000
_cell.length_b   1.000
_cell.length_c   1.000
_cell.angle_alpha   90.00
_cell.angle_beta   90.00
_cell.angle_gamma   90.00
#
_symmetry.space_group_name_H-M   'P 1'
#
loop_
_entity.id
_entity.type
_entity.pdbx_description
1 polymer ?
#
loop_
_entity_poly.entity_id
_entity_poly.type
_entity_poly.pdbx_seq_one_letter_code
_entity_poly.pdbx_strand_id
1 'polypeptide(L)'
;QAEQSEGCLSLPDIWAPVRRPERIVVSAYGLDGREFSYAMDGLYARAVQHEVDHLDGVLFIDRLSPANQLAVRQDLDDLVREFESSRRLGAIAGDEEISARLAGLESART
;
A
#
# COMPACT_ATOMS: atom_id res chain seq x y z
N GLN A 1 -4.24 2.05 -20.52
CA GLN A 1 -4.51 2.18 -19.07
C GLN A 1 -5.96 1.80 -18.88
N ALA A 2 -6.28 0.97 -17.88
CA ALA A 2 -7.64 0.59 -17.53
C ALA A 2 -8.01 1.10 -16.14
N GLU A 3 -9.27 1.46 -15.99
CA GLU A 3 -9.88 1.80 -14.70
C GLU A 3 -10.60 0.57 -14.16
N GLN A 4 -10.20 0.11 -12.98
CA GLN A 4 -10.76 -1.08 -12.32
C GLN A 4 -10.84 -0.81 -10.81
N SER A 5 -11.78 -1.48 -10.14
CA SER A 5 -11.92 -1.40 -8.68
C SER A 5 -10.70 -2.00 -7.98
N GLU A 6 -10.13 -1.27 -7.02
CA GLU A 6 -9.06 -1.72 -6.13
C GLU A 6 -9.49 -1.56 -4.68
N GLY A 7 -8.94 -2.41 -3.82
CA GLY A 7 -8.97 -2.28 -2.37
C GLY A 7 -7.58 -2.63 -1.81
N CYS A 8 -7.38 -2.43 -0.51
CA CYS A 8 -6.12 -2.73 0.15
C CYS A 8 -6.39 -3.36 1.53
N LEU A 9 -5.62 -4.38 1.91
CA LEU A 9 -5.75 -4.98 3.24
C LEU A 9 -5.41 -3.98 4.37
N SER A 10 -4.60 -2.96 4.08
CA SER A 10 -4.28 -1.87 5.00
C SER A 10 -5.42 -0.85 5.16
N LEU A 11 -6.41 -0.86 4.26
CA LEU A 11 -7.56 0.04 4.24
C LEU A 11 -8.84 -0.82 4.16
N PRO A 12 -9.22 -1.48 5.27
CA PRO A 12 -10.29 -2.47 5.27
C PRO A 12 -11.60 -1.86 4.76
N ASP A 13 -12.33 -2.64 3.97
CA ASP A 13 -13.63 -2.31 3.39
C ASP A 13 -13.69 -1.10 2.44
N ILE A 14 -12.56 -0.45 2.15
CA ILE A 14 -12.49 0.66 1.20
C ILE A 14 -12.15 0.14 -0.20
N TRP A 15 -13.06 0.39 -1.15
CA TRP A 15 -12.91 0.02 -2.55
C TRP A 15 -13.21 1.20 -3.48
N ALA A 16 -12.34 1.46 -4.45
CA ALA A 16 -12.58 2.53 -5.43
C ALA A 16 -11.91 2.26 -6.79
N PRO A 17 -12.42 2.85 -7.89
CA PRO A 17 -11.82 2.68 -9.21
C PRO A 17 -10.51 3.48 -9.34
N VAL A 18 -9.44 2.77 -9.71
CA VAL A 18 -8.09 3.33 -9.94
C VAL A 18 -7.67 3.08 -11.40
N ARG A 19 -7.05 4.06 -12.05
CA ARG A 19 -6.44 3.90 -13.39
C ARG A 19 -5.00 3.42 -13.28
N ARG A 20 -4.68 2.33 -13.99
CA ARG A 20 -3.30 1.81 -14.11
C ARG A 20 -3.02 1.32 -15.53
N PRO A 21 -1.74 1.28 -15.96
CA PRO A 21 -1.30 0.45 -17.07
C PRO A 21 -1.83 -0.99 -17.00
N GLU A 22 -2.32 -1.50 -18.13
CA GLU A 22 -2.87 -2.88 -18.23
C GLU A 22 -1.76 -3.92 -18.41
N ARG A 23 -0.61 -3.50 -18.93
CA ARG A 23 0.58 -4.33 -19.13
C ARG A 23 1.79 -3.60 -18.57
N ILE A 24 2.67 -4.34 -17.91
CA ILE A 24 3.93 -3.83 -17.38
C ILE A 24 5.04 -4.85 -17.68
N VAL A 25 6.28 -4.38 -17.59
CA VAL A 25 7.46 -5.24 -17.49
C VAL A 25 8.16 -4.85 -16.20
N VAL A 26 8.43 -5.82 -15.33
CA VAL A 26 9.18 -5.59 -14.09
C VAL A 26 10.58 -6.18 -14.20
N SER A 27 11.53 -5.53 -13.53
CA SER A 27 12.83 -6.09 -13.21
C SER A 27 12.89 -6.30 -11.70
N ALA A 28 13.24 -7.50 -11.27
CA ALA A 28 13.26 -7.87 -9.86
C ALA A 28 14.32 -8.95 -9.59
N TYR A 29 14.54 -9.23 -8.31
CA TYR A 29 15.43 -10.30 -7.87
C TYR A 29 14.62 -11.47 -7.34
N GLY A 30 15.01 -12.69 -7.71
CA GLY A 30 14.51 -13.91 -7.10
C GLY A 30 15.00 -14.07 -5.66
N LEU A 31 14.44 -15.04 -4.94
CA LEU A 31 14.88 -15.36 -3.57
C LEU A 31 16.34 -15.86 -3.51
N ASP A 32 16.89 -16.32 -4.64
CA ASP A 32 18.29 -16.70 -4.80
C ASP A 32 19.21 -15.51 -5.15
N GLY A 33 18.66 -14.29 -5.19
CA GLY A 33 19.37 -13.06 -5.53
C GLY A 33 19.67 -12.89 -7.02
N ARG A 34 19.13 -13.73 -7.91
CA ARG A 34 19.31 -13.59 -9.36
C ARG A 34 18.29 -12.63 -9.94
N GLU A 35 18.75 -11.72 -10.78
CA GLU A 35 17.89 -10.80 -11.51
C GLU A 35 17.04 -11.54 -12.54
N PHE A 36 15.79 -11.14 -12.68
CA PHE A 36 14.91 -11.56 -13.76
C PHE A 36 14.05 -10.40 -14.24
N SER A 37 13.56 -10.52 -15.49
CA SER A 37 12.57 -9.61 -16.05
C SER A 37 11.31 -10.40 -16.42
N TYR A 38 10.15 -9.83 -16.12
CA TYR A 38 8.88 -10.50 -16.36
C TYR A 38 7.83 -9.52 -16.91
N ALA A 39 7.28 -9.85 -18.08
CA ALA A 39 6.16 -9.13 -18.67
C ALA A 39 4.84 -9.75 -18.17
N MET A 40 3.91 -8.90 -17.77
CA MET A 40 2.63 -9.33 -17.22
C MET A 40 1.50 -8.37 -17.59
N ASP A 41 0.27 -8.88 -17.55
CA ASP A 41 -0.93 -8.11 -17.79
C ASP A 41 -2.09 -8.52 -16.86
N GLY A 42 -3.24 -7.87 -17.04
CA GLY A 42 -4.47 -8.17 -16.31
C GLY A 42 -4.33 -7.97 -14.80
N LEU A 43 -4.90 -8.89 -14.02
CA LEU A 43 -4.91 -8.81 -12.56
C LEU A 43 -3.50 -8.86 -11.96
N TYR A 44 -2.59 -9.66 -12.56
CA TYR A 44 -1.23 -9.81 -12.03
C TYR A 44 -0.44 -8.51 -12.18
N ALA A 45 -0.52 -7.86 -13.34
CA ALA A 45 0.06 -6.54 -13.54
C ALA A 45 -0.51 -5.51 -12.56
N ARG A 46 -1.81 -5.54 -12.29
CA ARG A 46 -2.45 -4.61 -11.36
C ARG A 46 -1.98 -4.82 -9.93
N ALA A 47 -2.00 -6.06 -9.44
CA ALA A 47 -1.55 -6.40 -8.09
C ALA A 47 -0.09 -5.98 -7.89
N VAL A 48 0.81 -6.30 -8.84
CA VAL A 48 2.21 -5.91 -8.72
C VAL A 48 2.39 -4.38 -8.69
N GLN A 49 1.65 -3.62 -9.49
CA GLN A 49 1.69 -2.16 -9.41
C GLN A 49 1.19 -1.62 -8.07
N HIS A 50 0.18 -2.25 -7.46
CA HIS A 50 -0.32 -1.89 -6.13
C HIS A 50 0.74 -2.15 -5.05
N GLU A 51 1.36 -3.33 -5.07
CA GLU A 51 2.37 -3.67 -4.06
C GLU A 51 3.66 -2.88 -4.23
N VAL A 52 4.04 -2.53 -5.47
CA VAL A 52 5.19 -1.64 -5.72
C VAL A 52 4.92 -0.24 -5.17
N ASP A 53 3.71 0.29 -5.29
CA ASP A 53 3.36 1.59 -4.68
C ASP A 53 3.63 1.61 -3.17
N HIS A 54 3.32 0.50 -2.46
CA HIS A 54 3.61 0.40 -1.02
C HIS A 54 5.10 0.47 -0.70
N LEU A 55 5.98 -0.02 -1.59
CA LEU A 55 7.43 0.10 -1.42
C LEU A 55 7.88 1.57 -1.49
N ASP A 56 7.15 2.39 -2.22
CA ASP A 56 7.37 3.84 -2.37
C ASP A 56 6.54 4.67 -1.38
N GLY A 57 5.80 4.04 -0.47
CA GLY A 57 4.92 4.72 0.49
C GLY A 57 3.69 5.37 -0.14
N VAL A 58 3.29 4.93 -1.34
CA VAL A 58 2.10 5.39 -2.06
C VAL A 58 0.95 4.41 -1.82
N LEU A 59 -0.21 4.91 -1.44
CA LEU A 59 -1.42 4.12 -1.28
C LEU A 59 -2.31 4.23 -2.53
N PHE A 60 -3.18 3.24 -2.77
CA PHE A 60 -4.07 3.30 -3.94
C PHE A 60 -5.02 4.51 -3.92
N ILE A 61 -5.36 5.01 -2.72
CA ILE A 61 -6.19 6.21 -2.53
C ILE A 61 -5.52 7.49 -3.06
N ASP A 62 -4.18 7.53 -3.12
CA ASP A 62 -3.41 8.64 -3.67
C ASP A 62 -3.54 8.72 -5.21
N ARG A 63 -3.91 7.61 -5.84
CA ARG A 63 -4.10 7.49 -7.30
C ARG A 63 -5.55 7.70 -7.75
N LEU A 64 -6.46 7.96 -6.81
CA LEU A 64 -7.87 8.18 -7.13
C LEU A 64 -8.10 9.51 -7.83
N SER A 65 -9.13 9.56 -8.68
CA SER A 65 -9.64 10.83 -9.21
C SER A 65 -10.22 11.68 -8.07
N PRO A 66 -10.29 13.02 -8.21
CA PRO A 66 -10.88 13.88 -7.17
C PRO A 66 -12.30 13.47 -6.77
N ALA A 67 -13.10 12.98 -7.73
CA ALA A 67 -14.45 12.49 -7.45
C ALA A 67 -14.44 11.20 -6.61
N ASN A 68 -13.53 10.27 -6.89
CA ASN A 68 -13.40 9.03 -6.12
C ASN A 68 -12.79 9.28 -4.73
N GLN A 69 -11.83 10.22 -4.60
CA GLN A 69 -11.31 10.65 -3.29
C GLN A 69 -12.42 11.20 -2.41
N LEU A 70 -13.30 12.03 -2.98
CA LEU A 70 -14.45 12.57 -2.27
C LEU A 70 -15.40 11.46 -1.80
N ALA A 71 -15.59 10.43 -2.61
CA ALA A 71 -16.49 9.31 -2.33
C ALA A 71 -16.01 8.44 -1.14
N VAL A 72 -14.71 8.22 -1.00
CA VAL A 72 -14.14 7.37 0.08
C VAL A 72 -13.75 8.13 1.34
N ARG A 73 -13.87 9.46 1.33
CA ARG A 73 -13.37 10.32 2.41
C ARG A 73 -13.97 10.02 3.77
N GLN A 74 -15.28 9.73 3.83
CA GLN A 74 -15.93 9.43 5.11
C GLN A 74 -15.38 8.13 5.72
N ASP A 75 -15.22 7.08 4.90
CA ASP A 75 -14.68 5.80 5.35
C ASP A 75 -13.22 5.95 5.83
N LEU A 76 -12.42 6.78 5.14
CA LEU A 76 -11.06 7.10 5.56
C LEU A 76 -11.02 7.88 6.88
N ASP A 77 -11.89 8.88 7.05
CA ASP A 77 -11.97 9.67 8.28
C ASP A 77 -12.31 8.78 9.48
N ASP A 78 -13.21 7.81 9.30
CA ASP A 78 -13.60 6.87 10.34
C ASP A 78 -12.47 5.88 10.67
N LEU A 79 -11.77 5.37 9.66
CA LEU A 79 -10.57 4.54 9.85
C LEU A 79 -9.47 5.27 10.64
N VAL A 80 -9.21 6.54 10.31
CA VAL A 80 -8.23 7.37 11.02
C VAL A 80 -8.64 7.56 12.48
N ARG A 81 -9.91 7.86 12.77
CA ARG A 81 -10.41 8.00 14.15
C ARG A 81 -10.22 6.72 14.96
N GLU A 82 -10.49 5.55 14.38
CA GLU A 82 -10.30 4.26 15.03
C GLU A 82 -8.83 3.97 15.31
N PHE A 83 -7.96 4.21 14.32
CA PHE A 83 -6.51 4.06 14.47
C PHE A 83 -5.95 4.94 15.60
N GLU A 84 -6.33 6.23 15.60
CA GLU A 84 -5.92 7.15 16.66
C GLU A 84 -6.44 6.74 18.03
N SER A 85 -7.69 6.25 18.11
CA SER A 85 -8.27 5.73 19.35
C SER A 85 -7.48 4.53 19.87
N SER A 86 -7.17 3.57 19.00
CA SER A 86 -6.40 2.38 19.33
C SER A 86 -4.98 2.73 19.81
N ARG A 87 -4.35 3.75 19.21
CA ARG A 87 -3.07 4.29 19.70
C ARG A 87 -3.19 4.97 21.06
N ARG A 88 -4.21 5.81 21.27
CA ARG A 88 -4.45 6.46 22.56
C ARG A 88 -4.70 5.45 23.69
N LEU A 89 -5.38 4.35 23.39
CA LEU A 89 -5.65 3.26 24.34
C LEU A 89 -4.46 2.30 24.52
N GLY A 90 -3.36 2.49 23.78
CA GLY A 90 -2.16 1.66 23.87
C GLY A 90 -2.27 0.29 23.20
N ALA A 91 -3.30 0.06 22.38
CA ALA A 91 -3.45 -1.18 21.62
C ALA A 91 -2.52 -1.24 20.39
N ILE A 92 -2.12 -0.07 19.88
CA ILE A 92 -1.16 0.10 18.78
C ILE A 92 0.02 0.93 19.29
N ALA A 93 1.23 0.49 18.97
CA ALA A 93 2.48 1.15 19.35
C ALA A 93 2.56 2.61 18.87
N GLY A 94 3.19 3.45 19.69
CA GLY A 94 3.49 4.84 19.35
C GLY A 94 4.65 4.98 18.35
N ASP A 95 4.86 6.17 17.80
CA ASP A 95 5.92 6.40 16.79
C ASP A 95 7.31 6.26 17.39
N GLU A 96 7.48 6.70 18.65
CA GLU A 96 8.74 6.56 19.38
C GLU A 96 9.08 5.08 19.60
N GLU A 97 8.09 4.26 19.96
CA GLU A 97 8.25 2.81 20.14
C GLU A 97 8.57 2.11 18.81
N ILE A 98 7.83 2.43 17.74
CA ILE A 98 8.07 1.90 16.40
C ILE A 98 9.48 2.25 15.92
N SER A 99 9.90 3.51 16.11
CA SER A 99 11.22 3.99 15.72
C SER A 99 12.35 3.31 16.51
N ALA A 100 12.17 3.15 17.82
CA ALA A 100 13.12 2.43 18.66
C ALA A 100 13.26 0.96 18.23
N ARG A 101 12.14 0.30 17.89
CA ARG A 101 12.14 -1.06 17.36
C ARG A 101 12.87 -1.15 16.02
N LEU A 102 12.64 -0.21 15.11
CA LEU A 102 13.32 -0.15 13.81
C LEU A 102 14.83 0.01 13.99
N ALA A 103 15.27 0.95 14.82
CA ALA A 103 16.70 1.16 15.10
C ALA A 103 17.38 -0.11 15.66
N GLY A 104 16.66 -0.88 16.50
CA GLY A 104 17.13 -2.18 16.98
C GLY A 104 17.29 -3.22 15.86
N LEU A 105 16.32 -3.32 14.95
CA LEU A 105 16.38 -4.22 13.80
C LEU A 105 17.50 -3.84 12.82
N GLU A 106 17.68 -2.54 12.56
CA GLU A 106 18.74 -2.05 11.68
C GLU A 106 20.14 -2.31 12.26
N SER A 107 20.29 -2.14 13.58
CA SER A 107 21.56 -2.47 14.26
C SER A 107 21.89 -3.96 14.15
N ALA A 108 20.88 -4.84 14.25
CA ALA A 108 21.04 -6.29 14.15
C ALA A 108 21.24 -6.82 12.71
N ARG A 109 21.00 -5.98 11.70
CA ARG A 109 21.24 -6.30 10.28
C ARG A 109 22.73 -6.29 9.92
N THR A 110 23.58 -5.76 10.78
CA THR A 110 25.04 -5.64 10.61
C THR A 110 25.75 -6.77 11.33
#